data_AF-A0A250G3E6-F1
#
_entry.id   AF-A0A250G3E6-F1
#
_cell.length_a   1.000
_cell.length_b   1.000
_cell.length_c   1.000
_cell.angle_alpha   90.00
_cell.angle_beta   90.00
_cell.angle_gamma   90.00
#
_symmetry.space_group_name_H-M   'P 1'
#
loop_
_entity.id
_entity.type
_entity.pdbx_description
1 polymer ?
#
loop_
_entity_poly.entity_id
_entity_poly.type
_entity_poly.pdbx_seq_one_letter_code
_entity_poly.pdbx_strand_id
1 'polypeptide(L)'
;MVWIKKHINGILIISSIACIVFSVISPFIFTRSNWFGFDFSKTGEIGDTIGGLTSPFIGVAAVFVTGLAFYIQYKANEEVKKQFEFQKFESQFYEMLRLHKENVNEIEIETIDGKTIKGRNAFFEMKKDLENVFILYDDKLNQKKFKEIYKIFFWGYDSYDITPRKAIEANEDDWEKFLNSITDEPSEIDKYLEAGDYNFGDTVKLRIRKLEGHHSYLGHYCRHLFLIVKFVVNQKEDLISEEEKLNYLRILRAQLSNYEQIMLFYNWLSSYGGDWESVENQFFTKYKMIHNLWHREMYKDDFIKEKLEELIIKYKKNGGSGDFFEMGDVI
;
A
#
# COMPACT_ATOMS: atom_id res chain seq x y z
N MET A 1 17.96 36.32 -0.79
CA MET A 1 16.50 36.09 -0.89
C MET A 1 15.90 35.39 0.35
N VAL A 2 16.57 34.40 0.95
CA VAL A 2 16.12 33.70 2.19
C VAL A 2 16.03 34.61 3.42
N TRP A 3 16.99 35.53 3.59
CA TRP A 3 17.01 36.47 4.72
C TRP A 3 15.81 37.42 4.72
N ILE A 4 15.45 37.94 3.53
CA ILE A 4 14.29 38.82 3.36
C ILE A 4 13.01 38.05 3.68
N LYS A 5 12.82 36.83 3.15
CA LYS A 5 11.66 35.99 3.49
C LYS A 5 11.51 35.74 4.99
N LYS A 6 12.62 35.62 5.74
CA LYS A 6 12.60 35.39 7.19
C LYS A 6 12.19 36.64 7.99
N HIS A 7 12.52 37.84 7.51
CA HIS A 7 12.31 39.09 8.26
C HIS A 7 11.22 40.00 7.66
N ILE A 8 10.60 39.61 6.54
CA ILE A 8 9.63 40.45 5.81
C ILE A 8 8.43 40.83 6.67
N ASN A 9 7.95 39.93 7.52
CA ASN A 9 6.84 40.20 8.43
C ASN A 9 7.20 41.29 9.45
N GLY A 10 8.40 41.21 10.04
CA GLY A 10 8.89 42.22 10.98
C GLY A 10 9.09 43.58 10.33
N ILE A 11 9.67 43.61 9.12
CA ILE A 11 9.89 44.85 8.36
C ILE A 11 8.55 45.51 8.02
N LEU A 12 7.55 44.75 7.55
CA LEU A 12 6.23 45.28 7.21
C LEU A 12 5.48 45.80 8.44
N ILE A 13 5.57 45.12 9.58
CA ILE A 13 4.97 45.57 10.84
C ILE A 13 5.63 46.87 11.32
N ILE A 14 6.96 46.93 11.33
CA ILE A 14 7.71 48.12 11.76
C ILE A 14 7.42 49.32 10.86
N SER A 15 7.41 49.13 9.54
CA SER A 15 7.05 50.19 8.58
C SER A 15 5.61 50.67 8.76
N SER A 16 4.67 49.76 9.02
CA SER A 16 3.27 50.13 9.28
C SER A 16 3.12 50.95 10.56
N ILE A 17 3.79 50.53 11.65
CA ILE A 17 3.80 51.28 12.91
C ILE A 17 4.44 52.66 12.72
N ALA A 18 5.55 52.74 11.98
CA ALA A 18 6.22 54.01 11.69
C ALA A 18 5.30 54.97 10.90
N CYS A 19 4.55 54.47 9.91
CA CYS A 19 3.57 55.27 9.17
C CYS A 19 2.41 55.76 10.06
N ILE A 20 1.92 54.93 10.98
CA ILE A 20 0.87 55.33 11.94
C ILE A 20 1.40 56.37 12.94
N VAL A 21 2.61 56.19 13.45
CA VAL A 21 3.23 57.18 14.35
C VAL A 21 3.49 58.49 13.61
N PHE A 22 3.96 58.42 12.35
CA PHE A 22 4.16 59.61 11.53
C PHE A 22 2.85 60.32 11.20
N SER A 23 1.74 59.59 10.99
CA SER A 23 0.44 60.23 10.74
C SER A 23 -0.06 61.04 11.94
N VAL A 24 0.26 60.62 13.17
CA VAL A 24 -0.10 61.37 14.38
C VAL A 24 0.80 62.60 14.57
N ILE A 25 2.07 62.51 14.18
CA ILE A 25 3.08 63.57 14.37
C ILE A 25 3.04 64.60 13.21
N SER A 26 2.66 64.19 12.01
CA SER A 26 2.72 65.03 10.80
C SER A 26 1.94 66.34 10.92
N PRO A 27 0.74 66.41 11.53
CA PRO A 27 0.05 67.69 11.69
C PRO A 27 0.83 68.66 12.57
N PHE A 28 1.47 68.18 13.65
CA PHE A 28 2.28 69.05 14.52
C PHE A 28 3.53 69.59 13.82
N ILE A 29 4.18 68.77 12.99
CA ILE A 29 5.37 69.18 12.22
C ILE A 29 4.99 70.22 11.16
N PHE A 30 3.92 69.98 10.41
CA PHE A 30 3.55 70.81 9.26
C PHE A 30 2.69 72.03 9.62
N THR A 31 2.06 72.08 10.80
CA THR A 31 1.24 73.25 11.22
C THR A 31 1.92 74.20 12.21
N ARG A 32 2.95 73.78 12.97
CA ARG A 32 3.64 74.66 13.94
C ARG A 32 4.76 75.52 13.34
N SER A 33 5.26 75.15 12.16
CA SER A 33 6.37 75.84 11.52
C SER A 33 5.85 76.95 10.61
N ASN A 34 6.21 78.21 10.91
CA ASN A 34 5.90 79.38 10.07
C ASN A 34 6.76 79.42 8.77
N TRP A 35 7.32 78.29 8.34
CA TRP A 35 8.25 78.21 7.21
C TRP A 35 7.55 78.26 5.84
N PHE A 36 6.28 77.85 5.76
CA PHE A 36 5.51 77.82 4.51
C PHE A 36 4.34 78.83 4.44
N GLY A 37 4.18 79.71 5.45
CA GLY A 37 3.29 80.88 5.38
C GLY A 37 1.78 80.62 5.37
N PHE A 38 1.32 79.48 5.91
CA PHE A 38 -0.11 79.16 5.98
C PHE A 38 -0.71 79.53 7.34
N ASP A 39 -1.70 80.43 7.36
CA ASP A 39 -2.47 80.84 8.55
C ASP A 39 -3.74 79.98 8.66
N PHE A 40 -3.83 79.16 9.72
CA PHE A 40 -4.89 78.18 9.93
C PHE A 40 -5.92 78.61 10.98
N SER A 41 -6.17 79.91 11.14
CA SER A 41 -7.05 80.46 12.18
C SER A 41 -8.54 80.13 12.03
N LYS A 42 -8.98 79.46 10.94
CA LYS A 42 -10.37 78.98 10.76
C LYS A 42 -10.47 77.48 10.99
N THR A 43 -11.27 77.08 11.98
CA THR A 43 -11.38 75.70 12.49
C THR A 43 -11.80 74.63 11.45
N GLY A 44 -12.46 75.00 10.36
CA GLY A 44 -12.76 74.08 9.25
C GLY A 44 -11.52 73.67 8.44
N GLU A 45 -10.60 74.60 8.20
CA GLU A 45 -9.38 74.38 7.41
C GLU A 45 -8.35 73.54 8.18
N ILE A 46 -8.42 73.53 9.52
CA ILE A 46 -7.61 72.65 10.37
C ILE A 46 -8.02 71.18 10.16
N GLY A 47 -9.32 70.88 10.09
CA GLY A 47 -9.82 69.53 9.84
C GLY A 47 -9.38 68.99 8.48
N ASP A 48 -9.46 69.83 7.44
CA ASP A 48 -9.03 69.49 6.08
C ASP A 48 -7.51 69.29 5.99
N THR A 49 -6.73 70.10 6.71
CA THR A 49 -5.27 70.00 6.77
C THR A 49 -4.82 68.74 7.50
N ILE A 50 -5.43 68.43 8.65
CA ILE A 50 -5.16 67.19 9.38
C ILE A 50 -5.55 66.00 8.50
N GLY A 51 -6.78 65.96 7.98
CA GLY A 51 -7.25 64.87 7.13
C GLY A 51 -6.39 64.66 5.88
N GLY A 52 -6.02 65.74 5.17
CA GLY A 52 -5.17 65.69 3.98
C GLY A 52 -3.75 65.22 4.26
N LEU A 53 -3.19 65.56 5.43
CA LEU A 53 -1.84 65.14 5.83
C LEU A 53 -1.81 63.75 6.48
N THR A 54 -2.85 63.31 7.18
CA THR A 54 -2.84 62.02 7.88
C THR A 54 -3.32 60.86 7.01
N SER A 55 -4.32 61.11 6.15
CA SER A 55 -4.99 60.04 5.38
C SER A 55 -4.04 59.27 4.44
N PRO A 56 -3.09 59.89 3.72
CA PRO A 56 -2.16 59.15 2.88
C PRO A 56 -1.27 58.17 3.67
N PHE A 57 -0.79 58.56 4.85
CA PHE A 57 0.05 57.68 5.69
C PHE A 57 -0.76 56.55 6.32
N ILE A 58 -2.00 56.82 6.74
CA ILE A 58 -2.94 55.79 7.20
C ILE A 58 -3.26 54.82 6.06
N GLY A 59 -3.48 55.34 4.84
CA GLY A 59 -3.72 54.53 3.64
C GLY A 59 -2.54 53.61 3.30
N VAL A 60 -1.31 54.14 3.32
CA VAL A 60 -0.08 53.35 3.10
C VAL A 60 0.11 52.30 4.19
N ALA A 61 -0.11 52.66 5.47
CA ALA A 61 -0.07 51.69 6.57
C ALA A 61 -1.14 50.58 6.39
N ALA A 62 -2.35 50.95 5.98
CA ALA A 62 -3.42 50.00 5.70
C ALA A 62 -3.06 49.04 4.56
N VAL A 63 -2.42 49.53 3.48
CA VAL A 63 -1.94 48.69 2.38
C VAL A 63 -0.87 47.70 2.86
N PHE A 64 0.08 48.12 3.70
CA PHE A 64 1.09 47.22 4.24
C PHE A 64 0.52 46.17 5.18
N VAL A 65 -0.37 46.55 6.11
CA VAL A 65 -1.03 45.62 7.03
C VAL A 65 -1.91 44.63 6.26
N THR A 66 -2.66 45.12 5.27
CA THR A 66 -3.52 44.27 4.42
C THR A 66 -2.68 43.31 3.58
N GLY A 67 -1.59 43.79 2.98
CA GLY A 67 -0.66 42.94 2.23
C GLY A 67 -0.02 41.85 3.10
N LEU A 68 0.33 42.18 4.35
CA LEU A 68 0.83 41.21 5.32
C LEU A 68 -0.25 40.16 5.68
N ALA A 69 -1.48 40.60 5.93
CA ALA A 69 -2.59 39.70 6.21
C ALA A 69 -2.81 38.70 5.07
N PHE A 70 -2.82 39.18 3.81
CA PHE A 70 -2.92 38.32 2.63
C PHE A 70 -1.73 37.37 2.48
N TYR A 71 -0.51 37.82 2.80
CA TYR A 71 0.67 36.95 2.75
C TYR A 71 0.60 35.82 3.79
N ILE A 72 0.19 36.14 5.01
CA ILE A 72 -0.03 35.14 6.07
C ILE A 72 -1.13 34.17 5.65
N GLN A 73 -2.23 34.67 5.11
CA GLN A 73 -3.33 33.84 4.60
C GLN A 73 -2.88 32.93 3.45
N TYR A 74 -2.08 33.43 2.52
CA TYR A 74 -1.50 32.64 1.44
C TYR A 74 -0.65 31.48 1.98
N LYS A 75 0.24 31.76 2.94
CA LYS A 75 1.06 30.73 3.58
C LYS A 75 0.22 29.72 4.35
N ALA A 76 -0.83 30.17 5.06
CA ALA A 76 -1.77 29.28 5.74
C ALA A 76 -2.50 28.37 4.73
N ASN A 77 -2.90 28.90 3.57
CA ASN A 77 -3.54 28.13 2.51
C ASN A 77 -2.60 27.06 1.92
N GLU A 78 -1.29 27.31 1.80
CA GLU A 78 -0.32 26.30 1.37
C GLU A 78 -0.26 25.13 2.37
N GLU A 79 -0.25 25.43 3.68
CA GLU A 79 -0.25 24.41 4.73
C GLU A 79 -1.56 23.61 4.73
N VAL A 80 -2.70 24.29 4.61
CA VAL A 80 -4.03 23.66 4.48
C VAL A 80 -4.07 22.75 3.26
N LYS A 81 -3.48 23.14 2.13
CA LYS A 81 -3.41 22.29 0.93
C LYS A 81 -2.62 21.00 1.19
N LYS A 82 -1.48 21.08 1.89
CA LYS A 82 -0.71 19.89 2.26
C LYS A 82 -1.49 18.96 3.19
N GLN A 83 -2.14 19.53 4.21
CA GLN A 83 -3.00 18.77 5.11
C GLN A 83 -4.16 18.09 4.37
N PHE A 84 -4.74 18.77 3.38
CA PHE A 84 -5.80 18.21 2.55
C PHE A 84 -5.31 17.02 1.70
N GLU A 85 -4.14 17.12 1.07
CA GLU A 85 -3.57 15.99 0.32
C GLU A 85 -3.25 14.81 1.24
N PHE A 86 -2.75 15.05 2.45
CA PHE A 86 -2.49 14.00 3.43
C PHE A 86 -3.79 13.32 3.89
N GLN A 87 -4.82 14.10 4.24
CA GLN A 87 -6.14 13.56 4.60
C GLN A 87 -6.77 12.76 3.45
N LYS A 88 -6.62 13.22 2.21
CA LYS A 88 -7.08 12.50 1.03
C LYS A 88 -6.36 11.16 0.88
N PHE A 89 -5.04 11.14 1.07
CA PHE A 89 -4.26 9.91 1.09
C PHE A 89 -4.75 8.95 2.19
N GLU A 90 -4.89 9.42 3.44
CA GLU A 90 -5.38 8.60 4.56
C GLU A 90 -6.76 8.02 4.29
N SER A 91 -7.69 8.87 3.84
CA SER A 91 -9.04 8.44 3.51
C SER A 91 -9.06 7.38 2.41
N GLN A 92 -8.24 7.55 1.36
CA GLN A 92 -8.11 6.56 0.29
C GLN A 92 -7.48 5.25 0.79
N PHE A 93 -6.44 5.33 1.62
CA PHE A 93 -5.81 4.15 2.22
C PHE A 93 -6.80 3.35 3.06
N TYR A 94 -7.50 3.98 4.00
CA TYR A 94 -8.46 3.30 4.86
C TYR A 94 -9.67 2.76 4.10
N GLU A 95 -10.09 3.44 3.04
CA GLU A 95 -11.15 2.94 2.17
C GLU A 95 -10.73 1.69 1.40
N MET A 96 -9.52 1.66 0.81
CA MET A 96 -9.03 0.44 0.18
C MET A 96 -8.82 -0.69 1.19
N LEU A 97 -8.38 -0.37 2.41
CA LEU A 97 -8.26 -1.35 3.49
C LEU A 97 -9.63 -1.95 3.85
N ARG A 98 -10.68 -1.12 3.94
CA ARG A 98 -12.06 -1.55 4.17
C ARG A 98 -12.53 -2.47 3.04
N LEU A 99 -12.38 -2.04 1.78
CA LEU A 99 -12.73 -2.82 0.61
C LEU A 99 -11.96 -4.15 0.55
N HIS A 100 -10.69 -4.17 0.96
CA HIS A 100 -9.91 -5.40 1.03
C HIS A 100 -10.49 -6.38 2.04
N LYS A 101 -10.91 -5.91 3.22
CA LYS A 101 -11.59 -6.76 4.22
C LYS A 101 -12.94 -7.26 3.72
N GLU A 102 -13.68 -6.45 2.97
CA GLU A 102 -14.93 -6.85 2.32
C GLU A 102 -14.68 -7.95 1.29
N ASN A 103 -13.72 -7.76 0.38
CA ASN A 103 -13.31 -8.80 -0.57
C ASN A 103 -12.94 -10.10 0.12
N VAL A 104 -12.19 -10.04 1.24
CA VAL A 104 -11.83 -11.22 2.04
C VAL A 104 -13.08 -11.90 2.61
N ASN A 105 -14.03 -11.14 3.15
CA ASN A 105 -15.26 -11.68 3.73
C ASN A 105 -16.21 -12.29 2.68
N GLU A 106 -16.15 -11.82 1.44
CA GLU A 106 -16.91 -12.34 0.31
C GLU A 106 -16.32 -13.64 -0.26
N ILE A 107 -15.08 -14.00 0.09
CA ILE A 107 -14.49 -15.27 -0.36
C ILE A 107 -15.32 -16.42 0.19
N GLU A 108 -15.72 -17.29 -0.73
CA GLU A 108 -16.53 -18.46 -0.45
C GLU A 108 -15.96 -19.66 -1.20
N ILE A 109 -15.69 -20.73 -0.46
CA ILE A 109 -15.23 -22.01 -1.02
C ILE A 109 -16.19 -23.09 -0.56
N GLU A 110 -16.66 -23.89 -1.50
CA GLU A 110 -17.37 -25.11 -1.18
C GLU A 110 -16.38 -26.24 -0.95
N THR A 111 -16.42 -26.80 0.25
CA THR A 111 -15.67 -28.02 0.57
C THR A 111 -16.33 -29.22 -0.10
N ILE A 112 -15.56 -30.29 -0.11
CA ILE A 112 -15.90 -31.59 -0.70
C ILE A 112 -17.15 -32.21 -0.07
N ASP A 113 -17.38 -31.94 1.21
CA ASP A 113 -18.55 -32.39 1.97
C ASP A 113 -19.81 -31.54 1.69
N GLY A 114 -19.74 -30.61 0.72
CA GLY A 114 -20.80 -29.66 0.41
C GLY A 114 -20.94 -28.53 1.44
N LYS A 115 -19.97 -28.38 2.35
CA LYS A 115 -19.99 -27.27 3.32
C LYS A 115 -19.33 -26.05 2.72
N THR A 116 -20.02 -24.93 2.80
CA THR A 116 -19.48 -23.63 2.47
C THR A 116 -18.58 -23.09 3.57
N ILE A 117 -17.34 -22.79 3.24
CA ILE A 117 -16.37 -22.07 4.08
C ILE A 117 -16.25 -20.65 3.56
N LYS A 118 -16.33 -19.66 4.45
CA LYS A 118 -16.30 -18.24 4.10
C LYS A 118 -15.16 -17.50 4.76
N GLY A 119 -14.80 -16.36 4.18
CA GLY A 119 -13.90 -15.40 4.78
C GLY A 119 -12.47 -15.93 4.93
N ARG A 120 -11.81 -15.57 6.03
CA ARG A 120 -10.42 -15.95 6.31
C ARG A 120 -10.17 -17.46 6.35
N ASN A 121 -11.16 -18.25 6.78
CA ASN A 121 -11.01 -19.71 6.84
C ASN A 121 -10.89 -20.33 5.44
N ALA A 122 -11.36 -19.63 4.40
CA ALA A 122 -11.21 -20.07 3.02
C ALA A 122 -9.73 -20.21 2.63
N PHE A 123 -8.85 -19.33 3.11
CA PHE A 123 -7.40 -19.41 2.83
C PHE A 123 -6.74 -20.64 3.45
N PHE A 124 -7.25 -21.13 4.59
CA PHE A 124 -6.78 -22.38 5.17
C PHE A 124 -7.10 -23.58 4.27
N GLU A 125 -8.34 -23.65 3.75
CA GLU A 125 -8.72 -24.71 2.81
C GLU A 125 -7.97 -24.58 1.48
N MET A 126 -7.81 -23.37 0.93
CA MET A 126 -6.99 -23.15 -0.28
C MET A 126 -5.55 -23.64 -0.10
N LYS A 127 -4.93 -23.31 1.04
CA LYS A 127 -3.58 -23.79 1.37
C LYS A 127 -3.54 -25.31 1.39
N LYS A 128 -4.47 -25.92 2.11
CA LYS A 128 -4.57 -27.38 2.22
C LYS A 128 -4.77 -28.04 0.86
N ASP A 129 -5.63 -27.48 0.01
CA ASP A 129 -5.84 -27.96 -1.36
C ASP A 129 -4.53 -27.96 -2.16
N LEU A 130 -3.79 -26.84 -2.14
CA LEU A 130 -2.50 -26.72 -2.81
C LEU A 130 -1.45 -27.71 -2.25
N GLU A 131 -1.34 -27.81 -0.93
CA GLU A 131 -0.36 -28.68 -0.28
C GLU A 131 -0.66 -30.17 -0.44
N ASN A 132 -1.94 -30.56 -0.47
CA ASN A 132 -2.32 -31.93 -0.80
C ASN A 132 -1.85 -32.33 -2.20
N VAL A 133 -1.84 -31.38 -3.15
CA VAL A 133 -1.28 -31.62 -4.48
C VAL A 133 0.24 -31.76 -4.42
N PHE A 134 0.95 -31.14 -3.47
CA PHE A 134 2.40 -31.40 -3.30
C PHE A 134 2.69 -32.83 -2.84
N ILE A 135 1.87 -33.38 -1.93
CA ILE A 135 2.02 -34.75 -1.40
C ILE A 135 1.91 -35.80 -2.51
N LEU A 136 1.13 -35.53 -3.56
CA LEU A 136 0.96 -36.42 -4.71
C LEU A 136 2.26 -36.62 -5.52
N TYR A 137 3.27 -35.78 -5.33
CA TYR A 137 4.53 -35.90 -6.03
C TYR A 137 5.58 -36.51 -5.11
N ASP A 138 6.09 -37.69 -5.50
CA ASP A 138 7.15 -38.42 -4.79
C ASP A 138 8.53 -37.71 -4.88
N ASP A 139 8.68 -36.82 -5.88
CA ASP A 139 9.90 -36.04 -6.10
C ASP A 139 9.93 -34.71 -5.33
N LYS A 140 11.13 -34.26 -4.95
CA LYS A 140 11.37 -32.91 -4.40
C LYS A 140 10.79 -31.80 -5.28
N LEU A 141 10.20 -30.78 -4.65
CA LEU A 141 9.68 -29.62 -5.37
C LEU A 141 10.83 -28.82 -5.99
N ASN A 142 10.52 -28.13 -7.09
CA ASN A 142 11.39 -27.13 -7.70
C ASN A 142 10.53 -26.05 -8.37
N GLN A 143 11.16 -24.97 -8.84
CA GLN A 143 10.46 -23.82 -9.42
C GLN A 143 9.51 -24.20 -10.58
N LYS A 144 9.94 -25.10 -11.47
CA LYS A 144 9.12 -25.53 -12.63
C LYS A 144 7.88 -26.29 -12.13
N LYS A 145 8.09 -27.30 -11.28
CA LYS A 145 6.99 -28.13 -10.73
C LYS A 145 6.01 -27.32 -9.90
N PHE A 146 6.52 -26.48 -8.99
CA PHE A 146 5.69 -25.62 -8.15
C PHE A 146 4.79 -24.72 -8.99
N LYS A 147 5.33 -24.13 -10.07
CA LYS A 147 4.56 -23.28 -10.98
C LYS A 147 3.44 -24.03 -11.69
N GLU A 148 3.68 -25.24 -12.18
CA GLU A 148 2.64 -26.05 -12.84
C GLU A 148 1.56 -26.49 -11.84
N ILE A 149 1.95 -26.92 -10.64
CA ILE A 149 1.00 -27.28 -9.57
C ILE A 149 0.13 -26.08 -9.19
N TYR A 150 0.76 -24.92 -8.97
CA TYR A 150 0.04 -23.70 -8.64
C TYR A 150 -0.90 -23.27 -9.77
N LYS A 151 -0.53 -23.48 -11.04
CA LYS A 151 -1.38 -23.18 -12.20
C LYS A 151 -2.67 -24.02 -12.18
N ILE A 152 -2.57 -25.31 -11.88
CA ILE A 152 -3.71 -26.21 -11.72
C ILE A 152 -4.57 -25.77 -10.53
N PHE A 153 -3.95 -25.51 -9.38
CA PHE A 153 -4.64 -25.00 -8.18
C PHE A 153 -5.39 -23.67 -8.45
N PHE A 154 -4.77 -22.76 -9.20
CA PHE A 154 -5.30 -21.43 -9.44
C PHE A 154 -6.42 -21.44 -10.48
N TRP A 155 -6.17 -21.98 -11.67
CA TRP A 155 -7.15 -21.97 -12.75
C TRP A 155 -8.19 -23.06 -12.63
N GLY A 156 -7.86 -24.14 -11.95
CA GLY A 156 -8.63 -25.37 -12.01
C GLY A 156 -8.23 -26.23 -13.20
N TYR A 157 -8.67 -27.48 -13.15
CA TYR A 157 -8.41 -28.49 -14.16
C TYR A 157 -9.25 -28.25 -15.42
N ASP A 158 -10.53 -27.89 -15.25
CA ASP A 158 -11.52 -27.73 -16.34
C ASP A 158 -11.62 -26.30 -16.91
N SER A 159 -10.74 -25.39 -16.47
CA SER A 159 -10.81 -23.99 -16.90
C SER A 159 -10.61 -23.90 -18.42
N TYR A 160 -11.58 -23.28 -19.10
CA TYR A 160 -11.66 -23.05 -20.55
C TYR A 160 -10.47 -22.29 -21.17
N ASP A 161 -9.50 -21.87 -20.36
CA ASP A 161 -8.24 -21.33 -20.84
C ASP A 161 -7.36 -22.50 -21.26
N ILE A 162 -7.23 -22.70 -22.56
CA ILE A 162 -6.58 -23.85 -23.20
C ILE A 162 -5.04 -23.76 -23.02
N THR A 163 -4.53 -23.00 -22.05
CA THR A 163 -3.11 -22.70 -21.86
C THR A 163 -2.40 -23.59 -20.81
N PRO A 164 -3.03 -24.10 -19.73
CA PRO A 164 -2.58 -25.32 -19.06
C PRO A 164 -2.66 -26.45 -20.07
N ARG A 165 -3.85 -26.75 -20.60
CA ARG A 165 -4.08 -27.86 -21.51
C ARG A 165 -3.16 -27.88 -22.73
N LYS A 166 -2.93 -26.79 -23.49
CA LYS A 166 -1.97 -26.78 -24.63
C LYS A 166 -0.49 -26.72 -24.24
N ALA A 167 -0.12 -26.08 -23.13
CA ALA A 167 1.28 -26.11 -22.66
C ALA A 167 1.65 -27.52 -22.14
N ILE A 168 0.64 -28.26 -21.70
CA ILE A 168 0.68 -29.61 -21.21
C ILE A 168 0.57 -30.62 -22.38
N GLU A 169 -0.32 -30.41 -23.36
CA GLU A 169 -0.48 -31.21 -24.59
C GLU A 169 0.71 -31.04 -25.56
N ALA A 170 1.44 -29.92 -25.53
CA ALA A 170 2.66 -29.74 -26.31
C ALA A 170 3.82 -30.65 -25.85
N ASN A 171 3.71 -31.23 -24.65
CA ASN A 171 4.52 -32.33 -24.14
C ASN A 171 3.55 -33.43 -23.65
N GLU A 172 2.78 -34.04 -24.57
CA GLU A 172 1.93 -35.22 -24.29
C GLU A 172 2.63 -36.25 -23.39
N ASP A 173 3.92 -36.47 -23.62
CA ASP A 173 4.80 -37.34 -22.83
C ASP A 173 4.95 -36.91 -21.36
N ASP A 174 5.06 -35.60 -21.06
CA ASP A 174 5.18 -35.10 -19.68
C ASP A 174 3.82 -35.13 -18.97
N TRP A 175 2.72 -34.94 -19.71
CA TRP A 175 1.37 -35.01 -19.16
C TRP A 175 0.93 -36.44 -18.89
N GLU A 176 1.12 -37.37 -19.84
CA GLU A 176 0.89 -38.79 -19.57
C GLU A 176 1.82 -39.30 -18.49
N LYS A 177 3.10 -38.91 -18.45
CA LYS A 177 3.98 -39.24 -17.30
C LYS A 177 3.47 -38.65 -15.99
N PHE A 178 2.95 -37.42 -16.00
CA PHE A 178 2.38 -36.80 -14.82
C PHE A 178 1.11 -37.53 -14.37
N LEU A 179 0.15 -37.79 -15.26
CA LEU A 179 -1.06 -38.54 -14.97
C LEU A 179 -0.75 -39.98 -14.51
N ASN A 180 0.16 -40.67 -15.21
CA ASN A 180 0.65 -42.02 -14.86
C ASN A 180 1.46 -42.04 -13.55
N SER A 181 2.07 -40.92 -13.16
CA SER A 181 2.76 -40.80 -11.86
C SER A 181 1.79 -40.57 -10.68
N ILE A 182 0.56 -40.15 -10.97
CA ILE A 182 -0.49 -39.93 -9.96
C ILE A 182 -1.43 -41.14 -9.87
N THR A 183 -1.56 -41.93 -10.93
CA THR A 183 -2.41 -43.13 -10.98
C THR A 183 -1.90 -44.09 -12.05
N ASP A 184 -1.86 -45.40 -11.76
CA ASP A 184 -1.44 -46.43 -12.73
C ASP A 184 -2.38 -46.55 -13.95
N GLU A 185 -3.58 -45.95 -13.91
CA GLU A 185 -4.52 -45.87 -15.03
C GLU A 185 -5.06 -44.44 -15.24
N PRO A 186 -4.62 -43.70 -16.28
CA PRO A 186 -5.04 -42.33 -16.55
C PRO A 186 -6.50 -42.22 -17.03
N SER A 187 -7.09 -43.32 -17.54
CA SER A 187 -8.52 -43.41 -17.90
C SER A 187 -9.46 -43.51 -16.68
N GLU A 188 -8.93 -43.74 -15.48
CA GLU A 188 -9.71 -43.78 -14.24
C GLU A 188 -9.75 -42.40 -13.54
N ILE A 189 -9.06 -41.37 -14.06
CA ILE A 189 -9.05 -40.02 -13.46
C ILE A 189 -10.48 -39.44 -13.41
N ASP A 190 -11.28 -39.67 -14.44
CA ASP A 190 -12.70 -39.30 -14.45
C ASP A 190 -13.51 -39.98 -13.33
N LYS A 191 -13.09 -41.17 -12.89
CA LYS A 191 -13.64 -41.89 -11.72
C LYS A 191 -13.14 -41.31 -10.39
N TYR A 192 -11.90 -40.83 -10.31
CA TYR A 192 -11.32 -40.20 -9.11
C TYR A 192 -11.79 -38.74 -8.90
N LEU A 193 -12.29 -38.10 -9.96
CA LEU A 193 -12.98 -36.81 -9.93
C LEU A 193 -14.42 -36.94 -9.36
N GLU A 194 -15.04 -38.12 -9.48
CA GLU A 194 -16.32 -38.46 -8.86
C GLU A 194 -16.15 -38.91 -7.39
N ALA A 195 -15.95 -37.94 -6.50
CA ALA A 195 -16.23 -38.01 -5.05
C ALA A 195 -16.11 -39.40 -4.37
N GLY A 196 -14.88 -39.81 -4.05
CA GLY A 196 -14.60 -40.96 -3.17
C GLY A 196 -13.37 -40.75 -2.30
N ASP A 197 -13.40 -41.29 -1.06
CA ASP A 197 -12.20 -41.45 -0.22
C ASP A 197 -11.31 -42.50 -0.90
N TYR A 198 -10.21 -42.10 -1.55
CA TYR A 198 -9.27 -43.04 -2.17
C TYR A 198 -7.99 -43.18 -1.36
N ASN A 199 -7.63 -44.42 -1.03
CA ASN A 199 -6.42 -44.76 -0.28
C ASN A 199 -5.21 -44.85 -1.21
N PHE A 200 -4.22 -44.00 -0.99
CA PHE A 200 -2.88 -44.15 -1.55
C PHE A 200 -2.00 -44.90 -0.54
N GLY A 201 -1.90 -46.22 -0.69
CA GLY A 201 -1.28 -47.09 0.31
C GLY A 201 -1.90 -46.93 1.72
N ASP A 202 -1.16 -47.32 2.76
CA ASP A 202 -1.67 -47.30 4.14
C ASP A 202 -1.87 -45.89 4.75
N THR A 203 -1.59 -44.79 4.05
CA THR A 203 -1.49 -43.47 4.75
C THR A 203 -1.99 -42.20 4.05
N VAL A 204 -2.49 -42.18 2.82
CA VAL A 204 -2.99 -40.90 2.25
C VAL A 204 -4.37 -41.04 1.61
N LYS A 205 -5.37 -40.36 2.18
CA LYS A 205 -6.69 -40.17 1.57
C LYS A 205 -6.72 -38.84 0.83
N LEU A 206 -6.62 -38.87 -0.49
CA LEU A 206 -6.69 -37.66 -1.31
C LEU A 206 -8.14 -37.38 -1.67
N ARG A 207 -8.59 -36.16 -1.38
CA ARG A 207 -9.95 -35.72 -1.69
C ARG A 207 -9.85 -34.63 -2.76
N ILE A 208 -10.01 -34.99 -4.03
CA ILE A 208 -9.75 -34.14 -5.22
C ILE A 208 -11.08 -33.63 -5.84
N ARG A 209 -12.11 -33.32 -5.05
CA ARG A 209 -13.45 -33.07 -5.62
C ARG A 209 -13.59 -31.73 -6.36
N LYS A 210 -12.66 -30.78 -6.24
CA LYS A 210 -12.84 -29.45 -6.87
C LYS A 210 -11.53 -28.80 -7.30
N LEU A 211 -10.92 -29.31 -8.36
CA LEU A 211 -10.04 -28.49 -9.19
C LEU A 211 -10.86 -27.49 -10.02
N GLU A 212 -11.84 -26.81 -9.42
CA GLU A 212 -12.60 -25.71 -10.05
C GLU A 212 -11.72 -24.45 -10.20
N GLY A 213 -10.62 -24.40 -9.45
CA GLY A 213 -9.67 -23.31 -9.44
C GLY A 213 -10.07 -22.19 -8.49
N HIS A 214 -9.08 -21.62 -7.81
CA HIS A 214 -9.30 -20.53 -6.85
C HIS A 214 -9.13 -19.13 -7.46
N HIS A 215 -8.95 -19.00 -8.78
CA HIS A 215 -8.59 -17.75 -9.46
C HIS A 215 -9.58 -16.61 -9.23
N SER A 216 -10.89 -16.89 -9.18
CA SER A 216 -11.93 -15.86 -9.06
C SER A 216 -11.84 -15.11 -7.73
N TYR A 217 -11.49 -15.78 -6.64
CA TYR A 217 -11.33 -15.12 -5.33
C TYR A 217 -9.87 -14.75 -5.07
N LEU A 218 -8.95 -15.70 -5.20
CA LEU A 218 -7.54 -15.51 -4.86
C LEU A 218 -6.86 -14.48 -5.78
N GLY A 219 -7.21 -14.48 -7.08
CA GLY A 219 -6.67 -13.51 -8.03
C GLY A 219 -7.10 -12.08 -7.71
N HIS A 220 -8.37 -11.88 -7.35
CA HIS A 220 -8.89 -10.58 -6.94
C HIS A 220 -8.26 -10.11 -5.63
N TYR A 221 -8.14 -11.02 -4.64
CA TYR A 221 -7.48 -10.77 -3.38
C TYR A 221 -6.03 -10.30 -3.56
N CYS A 222 -5.20 -11.09 -4.26
CA CYS A 222 -3.78 -10.78 -4.46
C CYS A 222 -3.59 -9.46 -5.21
N ARG A 223 -4.39 -9.21 -6.27
CA ARG A 223 -4.32 -7.97 -7.05
C ARG A 223 -4.68 -6.76 -6.22
N HIS A 224 -5.76 -6.83 -5.43
CA HIS A 224 -6.18 -5.71 -4.62
C HIS A 224 -5.15 -5.41 -3.53
N LEU A 225 -4.64 -6.44 -2.83
CA LEU A 225 -3.59 -6.27 -1.83
C LEU A 225 -2.32 -5.63 -2.43
N PHE A 226 -1.90 -6.08 -3.61
CA PHE A 226 -0.76 -5.49 -4.33
C PHE A 226 -0.97 -4.02 -4.66
N LEU A 227 -2.17 -3.64 -5.10
CA LEU A 227 -2.51 -2.25 -5.42
C LEU A 227 -2.46 -1.34 -4.19
N ILE A 228 -2.91 -1.82 -3.02
CA ILE A 228 -2.82 -1.05 -1.77
C ILE A 228 -1.36 -0.80 -1.40
N VAL A 229 -0.53 -1.83 -1.47
CA VAL A 229 0.91 -1.70 -1.17
C VAL A 229 1.56 -0.71 -2.14
N LYS A 230 1.30 -0.88 -3.44
CA LYS A 230 1.81 0.02 -4.49
C LYS A 230 1.32 1.46 -4.32
N PHE A 231 0.08 1.66 -3.90
CA PHE A 231 -0.47 2.99 -3.61
C PHE A 231 0.32 3.70 -2.50
N VAL A 232 0.62 3.01 -1.40
CA VAL A 232 1.40 3.59 -0.29
C VAL A 232 2.85 3.84 -0.70
N VAL A 233 3.50 2.86 -1.33
CA VAL A 233 4.92 2.94 -1.70
C VAL A 233 5.19 4.05 -2.72
N ASN A 234 4.26 4.27 -3.65
CA ASN A 234 4.42 5.26 -4.72
C ASN A 234 4.09 6.70 -4.29
N GLN A 235 3.67 6.94 -3.05
CA GLN A 235 3.49 8.30 -2.58
C GLN A 235 4.82 9.04 -2.50
N LYS A 236 4.76 10.35 -2.72
CA LYS A 236 5.92 11.21 -2.68
C LYS A 236 6.41 11.39 -1.24
N GLU A 237 7.73 11.54 -1.10
CA GLU A 237 8.40 11.70 0.20
C GLU A 237 8.01 13.00 0.93
N ASP A 238 7.55 14.02 0.19
CA ASP A 238 7.05 15.28 0.77
C ASP A 238 5.64 15.16 1.36
N LEU A 239 4.89 14.11 0.97
CA LEU A 239 3.57 13.81 1.49
C LEU A 239 3.64 12.82 2.67
N ILE A 240 4.33 11.69 2.46
CA ILE A 240 4.60 10.70 3.50
C ILE A 240 6.04 10.22 3.40
N SER A 241 6.72 10.19 4.54
CA SER A 241 8.08 9.68 4.65
C SER A 241 8.14 8.16 4.49
N GLU A 242 9.32 7.62 4.20
CA GLU A 242 9.55 6.16 4.14
C GLU A 242 9.17 5.44 5.46
N GLU A 243 9.38 6.08 6.61
CA GLU A 243 8.97 5.53 7.91
C GLU A 243 7.44 5.46 8.04
N GLU A 244 6.72 6.50 7.60
CA GLU A 244 5.26 6.51 7.57
C GLU A 244 4.71 5.46 6.61
N LYS A 245 5.32 5.28 5.43
CA LYS A 245 4.96 4.20 4.49
C LYS A 245 5.05 2.84 5.18
N LEU A 246 6.15 2.57 5.90
CA LEU A 246 6.31 1.34 6.67
C LEU A 246 5.20 1.18 7.73
N ASN A 247 4.82 2.26 8.42
CA ASN A 247 3.75 2.21 9.42
C ASN A 247 2.37 1.90 8.80
N TYR A 248 2.01 2.51 7.67
CA TYR A 248 0.77 2.18 6.96
C TYR A 248 0.75 0.73 6.45
N LEU A 249 1.87 0.25 5.90
CA LEU A 249 1.98 -1.14 5.45
C LEU A 249 1.96 -2.14 6.61
N ARG A 250 2.44 -1.76 7.80
CA ARG A 250 2.26 -2.55 9.03
C ARG A 250 0.79 -2.63 9.44
N ILE A 251 0.02 -1.54 9.33
CA ILE A 251 -1.43 -1.55 9.60
C ILE A 251 -2.15 -2.50 8.64
N LEU A 252 -1.83 -2.42 7.34
CA LEU A 252 -2.36 -3.34 6.32
C LEU A 252 -2.00 -4.80 6.64
N ARG A 253 -0.72 -5.08 6.89
CA ARG A 253 -0.23 -6.44 7.20
C ARG A 253 -0.89 -7.01 8.45
N ALA A 254 -1.15 -6.20 9.47
CA ALA A 254 -1.84 -6.63 10.68
C ALA A 254 -3.30 -7.09 10.44
N GLN A 255 -3.89 -6.78 9.27
CA GLN A 255 -5.19 -7.32 8.88
C GLN A 255 -5.10 -8.70 8.21
N LEU A 256 -3.91 -9.15 7.80
CA LEU A 256 -3.70 -10.41 7.10
C LEU A 256 -3.48 -11.55 8.11
N SER A 257 -4.22 -12.64 7.97
CA SER A 257 -3.96 -13.89 8.70
C SER A 257 -2.66 -14.56 8.24
N ASN A 258 -2.16 -15.50 9.05
CA ASN A 258 -0.98 -16.30 8.69
C ASN A 258 -1.22 -17.07 7.37
N TYR A 259 -2.41 -17.64 7.18
CA TYR A 259 -2.77 -18.36 5.95
C TYR A 259 -2.84 -17.43 4.73
N GLU A 260 -3.32 -16.21 4.90
CA GLU A 260 -3.28 -15.17 3.85
C GLU A 260 -1.84 -14.83 3.44
N GLN A 261 -0.92 -14.72 4.40
CA GLN A 261 0.50 -14.48 4.11
C GLN A 261 1.18 -15.69 3.46
N ILE A 262 0.85 -16.92 3.88
CA ILE A 262 1.32 -18.17 3.25
C ILE A 262 0.84 -18.23 1.81
N MET A 263 -0.45 -17.95 1.55
CA MET A 263 -1.00 -17.95 0.20
C MET A 263 -0.38 -16.86 -0.67
N LEU A 264 -0.06 -15.69 -0.10
CA LEU A 264 0.66 -14.63 -0.80
C LEU A 264 2.08 -15.05 -1.17
N PHE A 265 2.78 -15.73 -0.25
CA PHE A 265 4.10 -16.30 -0.52
C PHE A 265 4.04 -17.35 -1.62
N TYR A 266 3.09 -18.27 -1.59
CA TYR A 266 2.90 -19.27 -2.66
C TYR A 266 2.54 -18.63 -4.00
N ASN A 267 1.76 -17.55 -4.00
CA ASN A 267 1.47 -16.79 -5.21
C ASN A 267 2.73 -16.16 -5.83
N TRP A 268 3.62 -15.60 -5.00
CA TRP A 268 4.91 -15.11 -5.47
C TRP A 268 5.83 -16.25 -5.95
N LEU A 269 5.91 -17.34 -5.18
CA LEU A 269 6.76 -18.48 -5.48
C LEU A 269 6.38 -19.15 -6.81
N SER A 270 5.11 -19.11 -7.21
CA SER A 270 4.64 -19.62 -8.52
C SER A 270 4.94 -18.70 -9.70
N SER A 271 5.56 -17.54 -9.46
CA SER A 271 5.79 -16.45 -10.40
C SER A 271 4.53 -15.66 -10.82
N TYR A 272 3.31 -16.07 -10.43
CA TYR A 272 2.09 -15.28 -10.70
C TYR A 272 2.14 -13.93 -9.97
N GLY A 273 2.67 -13.95 -8.75
CA GLY A 273 2.94 -12.77 -7.93
C GLY A 273 4.40 -12.33 -7.99
N GLY A 274 5.14 -12.63 -9.06
CA GLY A 274 6.58 -12.32 -9.14
C GLY A 274 6.93 -10.85 -8.83
N ASP A 275 6.02 -9.94 -9.18
CA ASP A 275 6.13 -8.50 -8.93
C ASP A 275 6.17 -8.10 -7.45
N TRP A 276 5.80 -8.99 -6.51
CA TRP A 276 5.91 -8.70 -5.08
C TRP A 276 7.36 -8.50 -4.64
N GLU A 277 8.30 -9.21 -5.27
CA GLU A 277 9.71 -9.15 -4.93
C GLU A 277 10.55 -9.33 -6.22
N SER A 278 10.66 -8.25 -6.98
CA SER A 278 11.38 -8.13 -8.25
C SER A 278 12.58 -7.16 -8.13
N VAL A 279 13.08 -6.68 -9.27
CA VAL A 279 14.08 -5.60 -9.33
C VAL A 279 13.43 -4.25 -9.05
N GLU A 280 12.19 -4.06 -9.50
CA GLU A 280 11.39 -2.84 -9.37
C GLU A 280 10.74 -2.73 -8.00
N ASN A 281 10.25 -3.84 -7.45
CA ASN A 281 9.49 -3.88 -6.21
C ASN A 281 10.19 -4.78 -5.17
N GLN A 282 10.33 -4.28 -3.95
CA GLN A 282 10.87 -5.05 -2.81
C GLN A 282 9.84 -5.11 -1.68
N PHE A 283 8.60 -5.51 -1.99
CA PHE A 283 7.49 -5.43 -1.03
C PHE A 283 7.61 -6.43 0.12
N PHE A 284 8.16 -7.61 -0.16
CA PHE A 284 8.41 -8.58 0.90
C PHE A 284 9.60 -8.17 1.74
N THR A 285 10.74 -7.85 1.13
CA THR A 285 11.96 -7.62 1.90
C THR A 285 12.02 -6.22 2.50
N LYS A 286 11.81 -5.16 1.72
CA LYS A 286 11.89 -3.77 2.22
C LYS A 286 10.74 -3.42 3.17
N TYR A 287 9.51 -3.82 2.83
CA TYR A 287 8.32 -3.45 3.58
C TYR A 287 7.75 -4.57 4.46
N LYS A 288 8.42 -5.75 4.51
CA LYS A 288 8.07 -6.88 5.36
C LYS A 288 6.62 -7.38 5.16
N MET A 289 6.06 -7.34 3.96
CA MET A 289 4.62 -7.68 3.78
C MET A 289 4.25 -9.12 4.19
N ILE A 290 5.22 -10.03 4.29
CA ILE A 290 5.04 -11.44 4.71
C ILE A 290 5.75 -11.76 6.04
N HIS A 291 5.74 -10.82 7.00
CA HIS A 291 6.42 -10.95 8.29
C HIS A 291 5.88 -12.09 9.19
N ASN A 292 4.60 -12.40 9.15
CA ASN A 292 3.96 -13.39 10.03
C ASN A 292 3.85 -14.76 9.34
N LEU A 293 4.86 -15.11 8.54
CA LEU A 293 4.99 -16.45 7.96
C LEU A 293 5.53 -17.44 9.00
N TRP A 294 4.78 -18.49 9.26
CA TRP A 294 5.20 -19.56 10.16
C TRP A 294 5.62 -20.76 9.32
N HIS A 295 6.94 -20.97 9.16
CA HIS A 295 7.45 -22.10 8.40
C HIS A 295 6.85 -23.43 8.88
N ARG A 296 6.60 -23.60 10.18
CA ARG A 296 5.95 -24.81 10.75
C ARG A 296 4.58 -25.11 10.15
N GLU A 297 3.83 -24.09 9.75
CA GLU A 297 2.51 -24.25 9.17
C GLU A 297 2.56 -24.52 7.66
N MET A 298 3.72 -24.32 7.01
CA MET A 298 3.88 -24.52 5.57
C MET A 298 4.29 -25.96 5.24
N TYR A 299 4.06 -26.35 3.98
CA TYR A 299 4.58 -27.59 3.44
C TYR A 299 6.10 -27.72 3.65
N LYS A 300 6.52 -28.89 4.14
CA LYS A 300 7.91 -29.17 4.51
C LYS A 300 8.67 -29.72 3.33
N ASP A 301 9.38 -28.84 2.65
CA ASP A 301 10.18 -29.16 1.49
C ASP A 301 11.41 -28.24 1.40
N ASP A 302 12.54 -28.80 0.93
CA ASP A 302 13.82 -28.11 0.85
C ASP A 302 13.75 -26.86 -0.06
N PHE A 303 13.02 -26.93 -1.19
CA PHE A 303 12.90 -25.81 -2.13
C PHE A 303 12.12 -24.64 -1.53
N ILE A 304 11.06 -24.91 -0.77
CA ILE A 304 10.32 -23.86 -0.04
C ILE A 304 11.22 -23.20 1.01
N LYS A 305 11.97 -24.02 1.77
CA LYS A 305 12.90 -23.56 2.79
C LYS A 305 14.01 -22.67 2.18
N GLU A 306 14.66 -23.12 1.12
CA GLU A 306 15.69 -22.36 0.39
C GLU A 306 15.16 -21.00 -0.05
N LYS A 307 13.91 -20.93 -0.54
CA LYS A 307 13.28 -19.68 -0.98
C LYS A 307 12.98 -18.71 0.15
N LEU A 308 12.63 -19.21 1.35
CA LEU A 308 12.48 -18.38 2.54
C LEU A 308 13.85 -17.85 3.02
N GLU A 309 14.89 -18.68 2.98
CA GLU A 309 16.26 -18.27 3.32
C GLU A 309 16.79 -17.20 2.36
N GLU A 310 16.52 -17.32 1.05
CA GLU A 310 16.84 -16.30 0.05
C GLU A 310 16.21 -14.94 0.40
N LEU A 311 14.94 -14.92 0.84
CA LEU A 311 14.26 -13.69 1.26
C LEU A 311 14.89 -13.09 2.51
N ILE A 312 15.26 -13.90 3.50
CA ILE A 312 15.98 -13.44 4.70
C ILE A 312 17.32 -12.80 4.32
N ILE A 313 18.09 -13.46 3.45
CA ILE A 313 19.39 -12.94 2.98
C ILE A 313 19.19 -11.61 2.25
N LYS A 314 18.18 -11.53 1.37
CA LYS A 314 17.85 -10.30 0.64
C LYS A 314 17.41 -9.17 1.59
N TYR A 315 16.61 -9.49 2.62
CA TYR A 315 16.21 -8.55 3.66
C TYR A 315 17.41 -7.95 4.40
N LYS A 316 18.34 -8.80 4.85
CA LYS A 316 19.58 -8.36 5.53
C LYS A 316 20.45 -7.50 4.62
N LYS A 317 20.57 -7.88 3.34
CA LYS A 317 21.30 -7.09 2.33
C LYS A 317 20.69 -5.70 2.11
N ASN A 318 19.38 -5.56 2.24
CA ASN A 318 18.67 -4.29 2.15
C ASN A 318 18.79 -3.41 3.42
N GLY A 319 19.65 -3.77 4.37
CA GLY A 319 19.86 -3.00 5.61
C GLY A 319 18.85 -3.33 6.71
N GLY A 320 18.08 -4.42 6.55
CA GLY A 320 17.15 -4.90 7.56
C GLY A 320 17.83 -5.27 8.88
N SER A 321 17.33 -4.74 9.99
CA SER A 321 17.75 -5.10 11.34
C SER A 321 16.73 -5.99 12.05
N GLY A 322 17.22 -6.98 12.79
CA GLY A 322 16.39 -7.97 13.50
C GLY A 322 15.83 -9.06 12.59
N ASP A 323 14.83 -9.78 13.09
CA ASP A 323 14.24 -10.90 12.38
C ASP A 323 13.33 -10.44 11.23
N PHE A 324 13.41 -11.16 10.11
CA PHE A 324 12.53 -10.96 8.97
C PHE A 324 11.16 -11.57 9.22
N PHE A 325 11.10 -12.70 9.93
CA PHE A 325 9.85 -13.36 10.33
C PHE A 325 9.55 -13.18 11.82
N GLU A 326 8.27 -13.17 12.19
CA GLU A 326 7.79 -12.92 13.56
C GLU A 326 8.30 -13.96 14.57
N MET A 327 8.39 -15.23 14.15
CA MET A 327 8.89 -16.34 14.97
C MET A 327 10.41 -16.54 14.88
N GLY A 328 11.11 -15.57 14.31
CA GLY A 328 12.55 -15.62 14.04
C GLY A 328 12.90 -16.22 12.67
N ASP A 329 14.15 -16.00 12.26
CA ASP A 329 14.68 -16.44 10.97
C ASP A 329 15.12 -17.93 10.95
N VAL A 330 14.86 -18.67 12.03
CA VAL A 330 15.24 -20.09 12.13
C VAL A 330 14.16 -20.95 11.46
N ILE A 331 14.47 -21.44 10.26
CA ILE A 331 13.54 -22.16 9.37
C ILE A 331 13.78 -23.67 9.44
#